data_AF-A0AAD0UL99-F1
#
_entry.id   AF-A0AAD0UL99-F1
#
_cell.length_a   1.000
_cell.length_b   1.000
_cell.length_c   1.000
_cell.angle_alpha   90.00
_cell.angle_beta   90.00
_cell.angle_gamma   90.00
#
_symmetry.space_group_name_H-M   'P 1'
#
loop_
_entity.id
_entity.type
_entity.pdbx_description
1 polymer ?
#
loop_
_entity_poly.entity_id
_entity_poly.type
_entity_poly.pdbx_seq_one_letter_code
_entity_poly.pdbx_strand_id
1 'polypeptide(L)'
;MERIEDSSAGPPPEEIKKLLYHSIIQFLSSKEGPVSRSEVKDLLEKTINLIPDLKANWAPINGFGKNKMILHWKERVMLIDMEEILDSIHLLWNQKFDS
;
A
#
# COMPACT_ATOMS: atom_id res chain seq x y z
N MET A 1 -27.57 2.89 31.74
CA MET A 1 -26.28 3.36 31.22
C MET A 1 -25.83 2.36 30.19
N GLU A 2 -26.07 2.66 28.91
CA GLU A 2 -25.52 1.87 27.80
C GLU A 2 -24.00 1.98 27.84
N ARG A 3 -23.33 0.82 27.78
CA ARG A 3 -21.88 0.75 27.58
C ARG A 3 -21.61 1.27 26.17
N ILE A 4 -20.79 2.31 26.08
CA ILE A 4 -20.24 2.78 24.81
C ILE A 4 -19.28 1.70 24.34
N GLU A 5 -19.80 0.76 23.56
CA GLU A 5 -18.99 -0.17 22.79
C GLU A 5 -18.33 0.58 21.63
N ASP A 6 -17.00 0.48 21.64
CA ASP A 6 -16.20 0.17 20.47
C ASP A 6 -16.04 1.22 19.37
N SER A 7 -14.85 1.81 19.32
CA SER A 7 -14.25 2.26 18.07
C SER A 7 -12.74 2.24 18.25
N SER A 8 -12.19 1.02 18.32
CA SER A 8 -10.78 0.87 17.97
C SER A 8 -10.58 1.41 16.55
N ALA A 9 -9.72 2.42 16.47
CA ALA A 9 -9.47 3.25 15.31
C ALA A 9 -8.55 2.51 14.31
N GLY A 10 -8.99 1.42 13.71
CA GLY A 10 -8.23 0.72 12.66
C GLY A 10 -9.06 -0.36 11.98
N PRO A 11 -8.85 -0.76 10.71
CA PRO A 11 -8.72 -2.19 10.50
C PRO A 11 -7.50 -2.62 11.35
N PRO A 12 -7.50 -3.83 11.95
CA PRO A 12 -6.42 -4.25 12.83
C PRO A 12 -5.07 -4.07 12.11
N PRO A 13 -4.13 -3.27 12.64
CA PRO A 13 -2.88 -2.96 11.94
C PRO A 13 -2.09 -4.22 11.54
N GLU A 14 -2.27 -5.31 12.27
CA GLU A 14 -1.64 -6.59 11.99
C GLU A 14 -2.23 -7.31 10.78
N GLU A 15 -3.55 -7.26 10.58
CA GLU A 15 -4.21 -7.90 9.43
C GLU A 15 -3.87 -7.18 8.13
N ILE A 16 -3.87 -5.84 8.17
CA ILE A 16 -3.43 -4.99 7.06
C ILE A 16 -1.98 -5.32 6.70
N LYS A 17 -1.08 -5.35 7.69
CA LYS A 17 0.33 -5.67 7.47
C LYS A 17 0.48 -7.05 6.86
N LYS A 18 -0.20 -8.08 7.38
CA LYS A 18 -0.15 -9.44 6.84
C LYS A 18 -0.59 -9.50 5.38
N LEU A 19 -1.71 -8.84 5.04
CA LEU A 19 -2.23 -8.82 3.68
C LEU A 19 -1.26 -8.11 2.74
N LEU A 20 -0.70 -6.97 3.17
CA LEU A 20 0.30 -6.22 2.40
C LEU A 20 1.56 -7.04 2.15
N TYR A 21 2.15 -7.60 3.21
CA TYR A 21 3.35 -8.43 3.08
C TYR A 21 3.11 -9.65 2.21
N HIS A 22 2.00 -10.35 2.42
CA HIS A 22 1.68 -11.54 1.63
C HIS A 22 1.54 -11.22 0.14
N SER A 23 0.81 -10.17 -0.20
CA SER A 23 0.58 -9.80 -1.59
C SER A 23 1.84 -9.27 -2.27
N ILE A 24 2.67 -8.50 -1.56
CA ILE A 24 3.97 -8.04 -2.05
C ILE A 24 4.88 -9.25 -2.32
N ILE A 25 5.02 -10.16 -1.36
CA ILE A 25 5.86 -11.36 -1.49
C ILE A 25 5.35 -12.23 -2.64
N GLN A 26 4.04 -12.46 -2.73
CA GLN A 26 3.44 -13.25 -3.80
C GLN A 26 3.74 -12.65 -5.17
N PHE A 27 3.51 -11.35 -5.35
CA PHE A 27 3.79 -10.66 -6.60
C PHE A 27 5.27 -10.76 -6.98
N LEU A 28 6.16 -10.44 -6.05
CA LEU A 28 7.60 -10.50 -6.28
C LEU A 28 8.05 -11.94 -6.57
N SER A 29 7.55 -12.94 -5.84
CA SER A 29 7.87 -14.35 -6.07
C SER A 29 7.42 -14.89 -7.43
N SER A 30 6.34 -14.31 -7.99
CA SER A 30 5.83 -14.67 -9.32
C SER A 30 6.51 -13.92 -10.47
N LYS A 31 7.37 -12.95 -10.15
CA LYS A 31 8.05 -12.12 -11.14
C LYS A 31 9.42 -12.68 -11.48
N GLU A 32 9.65 -12.93 -12.77
CA GLU A 32 10.99 -13.18 -13.31
C GLU A 32 11.57 -11.85 -13.80
N GLY A 33 12.70 -11.42 -13.21
CA GLY A 33 13.43 -10.22 -13.61
C GLY A 33 13.14 -8.94 -12.79
N PRO A 34 13.72 -7.79 -13.24
CA PRO A 34 13.57 -6.52 -12.54
C PRO A 34 12.12 -6.03 -12.55
N VAL A 35 11.78 -5.22 -11.56
CA VAL A 35 10.45 -4.62 -11.39
C VAL A 35 10.56 -3.11 -11.58
N SER A 36 9.66 -2.55 -12.38
CA SER A 36 9.55 -1.10 -12.55
C SER A 36 8.79 -0.44 -11.39
N ARG A 37 9.07 0.84 -11.11
CA ARG A 37 8.31 1.61 -10.10
C ARG A 37 6.80 1.61 -10.38
N SER A 38 6.37 1.67 -11.64
CA SER A 38 4.94 1.60 -12.02
C SER A 38 4.29 0.28 -11.60
N GLU A 39 5.00 -0.84 -11.78
CA GLU A 39 4.48 -2.15 -11.38
C GLU A 39 4.34 -2.27 -9.86
N VAL A 40 5.28 -1.72 -9.08
CA VAL A 40 5.16 -1.64 -7.62
C VAL A 40 3.96 -0.77 -7.23
N LYS A 41 3.73 0.34 -7.94
CA LYS A 41 2.59 1.22 -7.66
C LYS A 41 1.26 0.52 -7.90
N ASP A 42 1.11 -0.16 -9.02
CA ASP A 42 -0.09 -0.93 -9.36
C ASP A 42 -0.33 -2.06 -8.36
N LEU A 43 0.74 -2.76 -7.94
CA LEU A 43 0.66 -3.81 -6.94
C LEU A 43 0.14 -3.28 -5.59
N LEU A 44 0.73 -2.20 -5.08
CA LEU A 44 0.37 -1.63 -3.79
C LEU A 44 -1.09 -1.16 -3.81
N GLU A 45 -1.51 -0.46 -4.85
CA GLU A 45 -2.90 -0.02 -4.99
C GLU A 45 -3.87 -1.20 -5.02
N LYS A 46 -3.62 -2.22 -5.85
CA LYS A 46 -4.48 -3.42 -5.91
C LYS A 46 -4.53 -4.13 -4.57
N THR A 47 -3.38 -4.30 -3.92
CA THR A 47 -3.26 -4.99 -2.63
C THR A 47 -4.03 -4.27 -1.53
N ILE A 48 -3.84 -2.95 -1.41
CA ILE A 48 -4.49 -2.16 -0.37
C ILE A 48 -6.02 -2.17 -0.57
N ASN A 49 -6.49 -2.15 -1.82
CA ASN A 49 -7.91 -2.26 -2.15
C ASN A 49 -8.53 -3.65 -1.88
N LEU A 50 -7.75 -4.68 -1.54
CA LEU A 50 -8.29 -5.96 -1.06
C LEU A 50 -8.72 -5.89 0.42
N ILE A 51 -8.29 -4.87 1.16
CA ILE A 51 -8.64 -4.69 2.57
C ILE A 51 -10.10 -4.20 2.64
N PRO A 52 -10.99 -4.89 3.36
CA PRO A 52 -12.37 -4.45 3.52
C PRO A 52 -12.47 -3.02 4.06
N ASP A 53 -13.44 -2.27 3.55
CA ASP A 53 -13.71 -0.86 3.91
C ASP A 53 -12.59 0.14 3.59
N LEU A 54 -11.50 -0.29 2.95
CA LEU A 54 -10.38 0.55 2.55
C LEU A 54 -10.38 0.73 1.02
N LYS A 55 -10.30 1.99 0.57
CA LYS A 55 -10.09 2.33 -0.83
C LYS A 55 -8.83 3.15 -0.99
N ALA A 56 -7.93 2.70 -1.85
CA ALA A 56 -6.66 3.34 -2.14
C ALA A 56 -6.61 3.80 -3.60
N ASN A 57 -6.17 5.04 -3.84
CA ASN A 57 -5.92 5.55 -5.18
C ASN A 57 -4.67 6.44 -5.17
N TRP A 58 -3.91 6.45 -6.26
CA TRP A 58 -2.82 7.41 -6.41
C TRP A 58 -3.35 8.84 -6.56
N ALA A 59 -2.76 9.76 -5.80
CA ALA A 59 -3.13 11.16 -5.88
C ALA A 59 -2.64 11.78 -7.20
N PRO A 60 -3.40 12.72 -7.80
CA PRO A 60 -2.92 13.51 -8.91
C PRO A 60 -1.64 14.28 -8.52
N ILE A 61 -0.62 14.23 -9.39
CA ILE A 61 0.66 14.92 -9.14
C ILE A 61 0.44 16.44 -8.99
N ASN A 62 -0.47 16.99 -9.80
CA ASN A 62 -0.84 18.40 -9.80
C ASN A 62 -1.75 18.70 -8.60
N GLY A 63 -1.16 18.85 -7.42
CA GLY A 63 -1.85 19.28 -6.20
C GLY A 63 -1.36 18.59 -4.94
N PHE A 64 -0.97 17.31 -5.04
CA PHE A 64 -0.55 16.51 -3.88
C PHE A 64 0.95 16.17 -3.90
N GLY A 65 1.61 16.31 -5.06
CA GLY A 65 3.00 15.91 -5.26
C GLY A 65 3.12 14.47 -5.78
N LYS A 66 4.35 14.04 -6.04
CA LYS A 66 4.62 12.70 -6.57
C LYS A 66 4.40 11.64 -5.49
N ASN A 67 3.98 10.45 -5.95
CA ASN A 67 3.91 9.22 -5.15
C ASN A 67 3.12 9.34 -3.83
N LYS A 68 2.13 10.22 -3.80
CA LYS A 68 1.14 10.25 -2.74
C LYS A 68 -0.01 9.31 -3.04
N MET A 69 -0.50 8.63 -2.03
CA MET A 69 -1.68 7.77 -2.09
C MET A 69 -2.77 8.31 -1.19
N ILE A 70 -3.98 8.38 -1.73
CA ILE A 70 -5.19 8.75 -0.99
C ILE A 70 -5.83 7.47 -0.50
N LEU A 71 -6.03 7.37 0.81
CA LEU A 71 -6.74 6.28 1.46
C LEU A 71 -8.07 6.80 2.00
N HIS A 72 -9.14 6.15 1.57
CA HIS A 72 -10.48 6.34 2.12
C HIS A 72 -10.80 5.14 3.00
N TRP A 73 -11.14 5.40 4.25
CA TRP A 73 -11.57 4.35 5.15
C TRP A 73 -12.68 4.85 6.07
N LYS A 74 -13.84 4.21 5.98
CA LYS A 74 -15.10 4.69 6.57
C LYS A 74 -15.32 6.17 6.20
N GLU A 75 -15.43 7.06 7.17
CA GLU A 75 -15.65 8.50 6.97
C GLU A 75 -14.34 9.33 6.95
N ARG A 76 -13.18 8.67 6.93
CA ARG A 76 -11.88 9.32 6.99
C ARG A 76 -11.15 9.24 5.66
N VAL A 77 -10.51 10.35 5.30
CA VAL A 77 -9.60 10.45 4.15
C VAL A 77 -8.21 10.76 4.67
N MET A 78 -7.22 9.99 4.24
CA MET A 78 -5.82 10.15 4.60
C MET A 78 -4.98 10.28 3.32
N LEU A 79 -3.95 11.11 3.38
CA LEU A 79 -2.94 11.24 2.33
C LEU A 79 -1.63 10.69 2.88
N ILE A 80 -1.09 9.66 2.22
CA ILE A 80 0.15 9.00 2.63
C ILE A 80 1.23 9.25 1.60
N ASP A 81 2.44 9.54 2.07
CA ASP A 81 3.65 9.53 1.24
C ASP A 81 4.17 8.11 1.09
N MET A 82 4.27 7.63 -0.14
CA MET A 82 4.73 6.28 -0.45
C MET A 82 6.13 6.25 -1.06
N GLU A 83 6.83 7.39 -1.20
CA GLU A 83 8.15 7.44 -1.87
C GLU A 83 9.14 6.44 -1.25
N GLU A 84 9.32 6.48 0.08
CA GLU A 84 10.27 5.59 0.76
C GLU A 84 9.92 4.11 0.60
N ILE A 85 8.63 3.77 0.57
CA ILE A 85 8.16 2.39 0.41
C ILE A 85 8.43 1.93 -1.03
N LEU A 86 8.11 2.76 -2.02
CA LEU A 86 8.36 2.47 -3.43
C LEU A 86 9.86 2.29 -3.70
N ASP A 87 10.68 3.17 -3.14
CA ASP A 87 12.14 3.12 -3.28
C ASP A 87 12.73 1.90 -2.61
N SER A 88 12.25 1.56 -1.42
CA SER A 88 12.70 0.36 -0.70
C SER A 88 12.38 -0.91 -1.49
N ILE A 89 11.16 -1.07 -1.98
CA ILE A 89 10.77 -2.27 -2.74
C ILE A 89 11.55 -2.35 -4.06
N HIS A 90 11.64 -1.22 -4.79
CA HIS A 90 12.34 -1.16 -6.07
C HIS A 90 13.84 -1.47 -5.91
N LEU A 91 14.50 -0.85 -4.93
CA LEU A 91 15.92 -1.06 -4.66
C LEU A 91 16.18 -2.51 -4.20
N LEU A 92 15.46 -2.99 -3.20
CA LEU A 92 15.70 -4.32 -2.62
C LEU A 92 15.44 -5.46 -3.61
N TRP A 93 14.48 -5.29 -4.52
CA TRP A 93 14.20 -6.29 -5.54
C TRP A 93 15.23 -6.27 -6.67
N ASN A 94 15.53 -5.08 -7.21
CA ASN A 94 16.40 -4.95 -8.36
C ASN A 94 17.89 -5.17 -8.03
N GLN A 95 18.30 -5.03 -6.76
CA GLN A 95 19.61 -5.46 -6.29
C GLN A 95 19.93 -6.93 -6.62
N LYS A 96 18.93 -7.79 -6.79
CA LYS A 96 19.14 -9.19 -7.19
C LYS A 96 19.49 -9.36 -8.67
N PHE A 97 19.28 -8.33 -9.49
CA PHE A 97 19.42 -8.36 -10.94
C PHE A 97 20.50 -7.38 -11.45
N ASP A 98 20.96 -6.46 -10.61
CA ASP A 98 22.19 -5.68 -10.84
C ASP A 98 23.42 -6.57 -10.58
N SER A 99 23.73 -7.45 -11.55
CA SER A 99 24.98 -8.21 -11.65
C SER A 99 25.81 -7.72 -12.82
#